data_AF-A0A372BGZ3-F1
#
_entry.id   AF-A0A372BGZ3-F1
#
_cell.length_a   1.000
_cell.length_b   1.000
_cell.length_c   1.000
_cell.angle_alpha   90.00
_cell.angle_beta   90.00
_cell.angle_gamma   90.00
#
_symmetry.space_group_name_H-M   'P 1'
#
loop_
_entity.id
_entity.type
_entity.pdbx_description
1 polymer ?
#
loop_
_entity_poly.entity_id
_entity_poly.type
_entity_poly.pdbx_seq_one_letter_code
_entity_poly.pdbx_strand_id
1 'polypeptide(L)'
;MKKYKIFFFAVFVFFLIFKFLNNKYQKYIINKNEEKGFCTSENKYLTDEEKLRNLKADFLAIEMEHWIRAGREGFNVYDNTMYISKFNFNNKGEIIKVISTAKLDKTFEDNMGIVAVATMQEYYDNKDCKKDKRRCKNLNENKNNLKSLWTKDNRVDINYLKSLPINYSVITYGRTIYPLSSLKKISNSNYSIEEYSIDKHCCDNKEILKSIKTIDLKMIGNMKRMKEGEKNYSTKEPDLNLDQIDGQNIDNIYIMKLYENLALNEPEHIQRYGIRMSMASLRKDIYPFVRRILVTACGTISEEEQVFNSSETQSGEDISLRKRNKLY
;
A
#
# COMPACT_ATOMS: atom_id res chain seq x y z
N MET A 1 42.51 -20.97 43.88
CA MET A 1 41.38 -20.91 42.93
C MET A 1 40.32 -19.84 43.23
N LYS A 2 39.86 -19.61 44.47
CA LYS A 2 38.78 -18.62 44.76
C LYS A 2 39.13 -17.15 44.39
N LYS A 3 40.35 -16.66 44.67
CA LYS A 3 40.77 -15.28 44.35
C LYS A 3 40.77 -14.98 42.84
N TYR A 4 41.23 -15.92 42.01
CA TYR A 4 41.22 -15.76 40.55
C TYR A 4 39.80 -15.73 39.96
N LYS A 5 38.85 -16.46 40.55
CA LYS A 5 37.43 -16.40 40.15
C LYS A 5 36.78 -15.04 40.46
N ILE A 6 37.11 -14.45 41.61
CA ILE A 6 36.60 -13.11 42.01
C ILE A 6 37.18 -12.03 41.09
N PHE A 7 38.48 -12.08 40.80
CA PHE A 7 39.12 -11.13 39.89
C PHE A 7 38.56 -11.23 38.45
N PHE A 8 38.39 -12.45 37.94
CA PHE A 8 37.79 -12.67 36.63
C PHE A 8 36.34 -12.16 36.54
N PHE A 9 35.55 -12.38 37.60
CA PHE A 9 34.18 -11.86 37.68
C PHE A 9 34.15 -10.32 37.71
N ALA A 10 35.05 -9.69 38.47
CA ALA A 10 35.14 -8.24 38.52
C ALA A 10 35.52 -7.63 37.16
N VAL A 11 36.48 -8.22 36.44
CA VAL A 11 36.88 -7.79 35.09
C VAL A 11 35.73 -7.97 34.10
N PHE A 12 35.00 -9.09 34.18
CA PHE A 12 33.85 -9.35 33.33
C PHE A 12 32.72 -8.33 33.57
N VAL A 13 32.39 -8.05 34.84
CA VAL A 13 31.39 -7.03 35.21
C VAL A 13 31.81 -5.64 34.74
N PHE A 14 33.09 -5.28 34.89
CA PHE A 14 33.62 -4.02 34.38
C PHE A 14 33.47 -3.91 32.86
N PHE A 15 33.79 -4.98 32.12
CA PHE A 15 33.64 -5.01 30.66
C PHE A 15 32.18 -4.85 30.22
N LEU A 16 31.24 -5.48 30.93
CA LEU A 16 29.80 -5.33 30.68
C LEU A 16 29.32 -3.90 30.94
N ILE A 17 29.73 -3.28 32.05
CA ILE A 17 29.39 -1.89 32.38
C ILE A 17 29.96 -0.93 31.33
N PHE A 18 31.23 -1.11 30.96
CA PHE A 18 31.90 -0.28 29.95
C PHE A 18 31.22 -0.40 28.59
N LYS A 19 30.91 -1.63 28.15
CA LYS A 19 30.16 -1.89 26.92
C LYS A 19 28.78 -1.23 26.95
N PHE A 20 28.08 -1.29 28.07
CA PHE A 20 26.78 -0.65 28.24
C PHE A 20 26.85 0.87 28.15
N LEU A 21 27.80 1.50 28.86
CA LEU A 21 28.02 2.94 28.83
C LEU A 21 28.43 3.43 27.43
N ASN A 22 29.36 2.73 26.78
CA ASN A 22 29.80 3.07 25.43
C ASN A 22 28.64 2.96 24.43
N ASN A 23 27.83 1.89 24.51
CA ASN A 23 26.64 1.76 23.66
C ASN A 23 25.64 2.91 23.87
N LYS A 24 25.40 3.33 25.13
CA LYS A 24 24.52 4.47 25.41
C LYS A 24 25.09 5.78 24.85
N TYR A 25 26.39 6.00 25.01
CA TYR A 25 27.06 7.20 24.51
C TYR A 25 27.03 7.27 22.98
N GLN A 26 27.30 6.15 22.30
CA GLN A 26 27.20 6.06 20.83
C GLN A 26 25.77 6.32 20.35
N LYS A 27 24.76 5.75 21.03
CA LYS A 27 23.35 6.04 20.72
C LYS A 27 23.01 7.52 20.89
N TYR A 28 23.51 8.16 21.94
CA TYR A 28 23.31 9.60 22.17
C TYR A 28 23.92 10.46 21.07
N ILE A 29 25.17 10.19 20.66
CA ILE A 29 25.82 10.94 19.56
C ILE A 29 25.07 10.74 18.25
N ILE A 30 24.68 9.52 17.94
CA ILE A 30 23.93 9.21 16.72
C ILE A 30 22.63 10.01 16.67
N ASN A 31 21.84 9.96 17.74
CA ASN A 31 20.58 10.71 17.82
C ASN A 31 20.80 12.21 17.67
N LYS A 32 21.80 12.78 18.36
CA LYS A 32 22.11 14.21 18.27
C LYS A 32 22.59 14.64 16.88
N ASN A 33 23.29 13.76 16.16
CA ASN A 33 23.70 14.03 14.79
C ASN A 33 22.51 13.96 13.82
N GLU A 34 21.61 13.00 14.01
CA GLU A 34 20.37 12.90 13.22
C GLU A 34 19.41 14.07 13.49
N GLU A 35 19.31 14.55 14.74
CA GLU A 35 18.60 15.80 15.07
C GLU A 35 19.16 17.01 14.32
N LYS A 36 20.47 17.03 14.08
CA LYS A 36 21.14 18.06 13.27
C LYS A 36 21.01 17.82 11.76
N GLY A 37 20.27 16.79 11.33
CA GLY A 37 20.05 16.48 9.93
C GLY A 37 21.16 15.67 9.25
N PHE A 38 22.14 15.16 10.02
CA PHE A 38 23.19 14.28 9.50
C PHE A 38 22.68 12.84 9.43
N CYS A 39 22.72 12.24 8.24
CA CYS A 39 22.35 10.84 8.09
C CYS A 39 23.51 9.96 8.55
N THR A 40 23.36 9.33 9.72
CA THR A 40 24.45 8.53 10.31
C THR A 40 24.70 7.23 9.57
N SER A 41 23.68 6.63 8.94
CA SER A 41 23.83 5.39 8.16
C SER A 41 24.59 5.61 6.85
N GLU A 42 24.41 6.76 6.20
CA GLU A 42 25.14 7.14 4.99
C GLU A 42 26.40 7.98 5.30
N ASN A 43 26.62 8.31 6.58
CA ASN A 43 27.73 9.15 7.07
C ASN A 43 27.90 10.48 6.31
N LYS A 44 26.78 11.13 5.96
CA LYS A 44 26.77 12.43 5.26
C LYS A 44 25.48 13.20 5.52
N TYR A 45 25.50 14.48 5.17
CA TYR A 45 24.27 15.24 4.98
C TYR A 45 23.68 14.89 3.61
N LEU A 46 22.40 14.50 3.60
CA LEU A 46 21.68 14.23 2.36
C LEU A 46 21.03 15.50 1.82
N THR A 47 21.05 15.65 0.50
CA THR A 47 20.23 16.63 -0.22
C THR A 47 18.75 16.29 -0.08
N ASP A 48 17.87 17.28 -0.32
CA ASP A 48 16.42 17.04 -0.28
C ASP A 48 15.98 16.03 -1.36
N GLU A 49 16.63 16.00 -2.52
CA GLU A 49 16.37 15.00 -3.57
C GLU A 49 16.76 13.59 -3.14
N GLU A 50 17.92 13.41 -2.50
CA GLU A 50 18.33 12.12 -1.95
C GLU A 50 17.36 11.63 -0.86
N LYS A 51 16.92 12.55 0.01
CA LYS A 51 15.94 12.24 1.06
C LYS A 51 14.60 11.83 0.46
N LEU A 52 14.09 12.56 -0.54
CA LEU A 52 12.85 12.21 -1.24
C LEU A 52 12.96 10.85 -1.95
N ARG A 53 14.10 10.56 -2.57
CA ARG A 53 14.37 9.26 -3.20
C ARG A 53 14.36 8.13 -2.19
N ASN A 54 14.98 8.32 -1.03
CA ASN A 54 14.97 7.36 0.06
C ASN A 54 13.54 7.19 0.62
N LEU A 55 12.83 8.30 0.84
CA LEU A 55 11.51 8.31 1.45
C LEU A 55 10.47 7.60 0.60
N LYS A 56 10.50 7.85 -0.71
CA LYS A 56 9.68 7.14 -1.70
C LYS A 56 9.84 5.63 -1.57
N ALA A 57 11.07 5.13 -1.53
CA ALA A 57 11.31 3.69 -1.45
C ALA A 57 10.92 3.12 -0.09
N ASP A 58 11.18 3.85 0.99
CA ASP A 58 10.87 3.45 2.35
C ASP A 58 9.36 3.41 2.63
N PHE A 59 8.61 4.40 2.14
CA PHE A 59 7.15 4.45 2.20
C PHE A 59 6.51 3.18 1.63
N LEU A 60 6.95 2.77 0.44
CA LEU A 60 6.43 1.58 -0.23
C LEU A 60 6.86 0.28 0.46
N ALA A 61 8.10 0.24 0.94
CA ALA A 61 8.61 -0.92 1.67
C ALA A 61 7.84 -1.17 2.96
N ILE A 62 7.54 -0.10 3.72
CA ILE A 62 6.80 -0.18 4.98
C ILE A 62 5.38 -0.69 4.75
N GLU A 63 4.67 -0.19 3.73
CA GLU A 63 3.33 -0.70 3.37
C GLU A 63 3.37 -2.21 3.08
N MET A 64 4.36 -2.68 2.32
CA MET A 64 4.52 -4.12 2.01
C MET A 64 4.91 -4.95 3.24
N GLU A 65 5.75 -4.42 4.13
CA GLU A 65 6.16 -5.08 5.37
C GLU A 65 5.00 -5.20 6.36
N HIS A 66 4.09 -4.22 6.40
CA HIS A 66 2.85 -4.30 7.16
C HIS A 66 1.97 -5.46 6.72
N TRP A 67 1.87 -5.74 5.41
CA TRP A 67 1.13 -6.91 4.91
C TRP A 67 1.75 -8.21 5.36
N ILE A 68 3.07 -8.32 5.30
CA ILE A 68 3.80 -9.50 5.79
C ILE A 68 3.56 -9.71 7.28
N ARG A 69 3.59 -8.64 8.08
CA ARG A 69 3.32 -8.71 9.52
C ARG A 69 1.88 -9.15 9.80
N ALA A 70 0.90 -8.49 9.21
CA ALA A 70 -0.51 -8.84 9.38
C ALA A 70 -0.78 -10.30 8.97
N GLY A 71 -0.17 -10.78 7.89
CA GLY A 71 -0.26 -12.19 7.50
C GLY A 71 0.33 -13.16 8.53
N ARG A 72 1.40 -12.78 9.23
CA ARG A 72 1.97 -13.58 10.33
C ARG A 72 1.09 -13.59 11.58
N GLU A 73 0.35 -12.50 11.80
CA GLU A 73 -0.63 -12.36 12.89
C GLU A 73 -1.97 -13.06 12.57
N GLY A 74 -2.09 -13.71 11.40
CA GLY A 74 -3.25 -14.50 11.01
C GLY A 74 -4.32 -13.73 10.23
N PHE A 75 -4.08 -12.47 9.89
CA PHE A 75 -4.97 -11.72 9.01
C PHE A 75 -4.90 -12.25 7.57
N ASN A 76 -6.05 -12.29 6.89
CA ASN A 76 -6.10 -12.66 5.49
C ASN A 76 -5.58 -11.50 4.61
N VAL A 77 -4.36 -11.66 4.10
CA VAL A 77 -3.67 -10.69 3.24
C VAL A 77 -3.40 -11.25 1.84
N TYR A 78 -3.95 -12.40 1.47
CA TYR A 78 -3.62 -13.08 0.21
C TYR A 78 -3.94 -12.23 -1.03
N ASP A 79 -4.98 -11.41 -0.95
CA ASP A 79 -5.40 -10.52 -2.04
C ASP A 79 -4.64 -9.17 -2.05
N ASN A 80 -3.77 -8.91 -1.07
CA ASN A 80 -3.00 -7.67 -1.00
C ASN A 80 -2.04 -7.57 -2.19
N THR A 81 -2.13 -6.44 -2.89
CA THR A 81 -1.34 -6.17 -4.08
C THR A 81 -0.92 -4.71 -4.13
N MET A 82 0.33 -4.46 -4.51
CA MET A 82 0.87 -3.15 -4.84
C MET A 82 1.19 -3.11 -6.33
N TYR A 83 0.80 -2.03 -7.00
CA TYR A 83 1.10 -1.80 -8.40
C TYR A 83 1.88 -0.50 -8.57
N ILE A 84 2.80 -0.46 -9.54
CA ILE A 84 3.42 0.77 -10.03
C ILE A 84 2.82 1.08 -11.39
N SER A 85 2.12 2.20 -11.50
CA SER A 85 1.58 2.74 -12.75
C SER A 85 2.56 3.72 -13.37
N LYS A 86 2.72 3.65 -14.68
CA LYS A 86 3.45 4.67 -15.47
C LYS A 86 2.69 5.98 -15.61
N PHE A 87 1.39 6.01 -15.28
CA PHE A 87 0.59 7.23 -15.33
C PHE A 87 0.88 8.11 -14.12
N ASN A 88 0.84 9.42 -14.35
CA ASN A 88 0.95 10.41 -13.29
C ASN A 88 -0.46 10.78 -12.79
N PHE A 89 -0.86 10.26 -11.63
CA PHE A 89 -2.17 10.51 -11.05
C PHE A 89 -2.19 11.71 -10.10
N ASN A 90 -1.38 12.74 -10.36
CA ASN A 90 -1.21 13.90 -9.47
C ASN A 90 -2.40 14.87 -9.41
N ASN A 91 -3.49 14.58 -10.11
CA ASN A 91 -4.72 15.36 -10.02
C ASN A 91 -5.94 14.50 -10.36
N LYS A 92 -7.10 14.95 -9.86
CA LYS A 92 -8.40 14.30 -10.03
C LYS A 92 -8.77 14.09 -11.50
N GLY A 93 -8.48 15.07 -12.35
CA GLY A 93 -8.85 15.06 -13.77
C GLY A 93 -8.14 13.95 -14.55
N GLU A 94 -6.84 13.78 -14.33
CA GLU A 94 -6.06 12.71 -14.97
C GLU A 94 -6.51 11.32 -14.51
N ILE A 95 -6.83 11.15 -13.22
CA ILE A 95 -7.39 9.88 -12.71
C ILE A 95 -8.73 9.59 -13.40
N ILE A 96 -9.65 10.55 -13.43
CA ILE A 96 -10.97 10.43 -14.07
C ILE A 96 -10.83 10.09 -15.56
N LYS A 97 -9.90 10.74 -16.25
CA LYS A 97 -9.62 10.48 -17.66
C LYS A 97 -9.16 9.04 -17.89
N VAL A 98 -8.24 8.52 -17.07
CA VAL A 98 -7.77 7.13 -17.23
C VAL A 98 -8.89 6.14 -16.94
N ILE A 99 -9.58 6.25 -15.80
CA ILE A 99 -10.62 5.28 -15.43
C ILE A 99 -11.82 5.29 -16.38
N SER A 100 -12.17 6.44 -16.97
CA SER A 100 -13.27 6.54 -17.93
C SER A 100 -12.96 5.90 -19.29
N THR A 101 -11.68 5.64 -19.58
CA THR A 101 -11.24 4.92 -20.79
C THR A 101 -10.95 3.43 -20.55
N ALA A 102 -11.16 2.95 -19.33
CA ALA A 102 -10.93 1.54 -18.98
C ALA A 102 -11.87 0.62 -19.76
N LYS A 103 -11.33 -0.48 -20.26
CA LYS A 103 -12.09 -1.46 -21.06
C LYS A 103 -12.28 -2.77 -20.31
N LEU A 104 -13.44 -3.39 -20.48
CA LEU A 104 -13.76 -4.69 -19.88
C LEU A 104 -12.87 -5.82 -20.40
N ASP A 105 -12.49 -5.80 -21.67
CA ASP A 105 -11.64 -6.83 -22.28
C ASP A 105 -10.17 -6.77 -21.85
N LYS A 106 -9.80 -5.78 -21.03
CA LYS A 106 -8.44 -5.55 -20.53
C LYS A 106 -8.30 -5.88 -19.04
N THR A 107 -7.09 -6.26 -18.63
CA THR A 107 -6.80 -6.44 -17.20
C THR A 107 -6.67 -5.09 -16.49
N PHE A 108 -6.71 -5.12 -15.16
CA PHE A 108 -6.42 -3.92 -14.36
C PHE A 108 -5.05 -3.34 -14.71
N GLU A 109 -4.06 -4.21 -14.90
CA GLU A 109 -2.69 -3.82 -15.24
C GLU A 109 -2.62 -3.08 -16.58
N ASP A 110 -3.36 -3.54 -17.59
CA ASP A 110 -3.43 -2.89 -18.89
C ASP A 110 -4.17 -1.54 -18.82
N ASN A 111 -5.32 -1.50 -18.15
CA ASN A 111 -6.14 -0.29 -18.01
C ASN A 111 -5.41 0.80 -17.22
N MET A 112 -4.67 0.42 -16.18
CA MET A 112 -3.96 1.35 -15.29
C MET A 112 -2.50 1.58 -15.68
N GLY A 113 -2.04 1.02 -16.81
CA GLY A 113 -0.67 1.21 -17.29
C GLY A 113 0.39 0.73 -16.29
N ILE A 114 0.16 -0.43 -15.68
CA ILE A 114 1.04 -0.99 -14.67
C ILE A 114 2.32 -1.53 -15.31
N VAL A 115 3.46 -1.26 -14.67
CA VAL A 115 4.78 -1.71 -15.12
C VAL A 115 5.48 -2.62 -14.11
N ALA A 116 5.05 -2.57 -12.85
CA ALA A 116 5.55 -3.43 -11.80
C ALA A 116 4.48 -3.76 -10.77
N VAL A 117 4.62 -4.91 -10.12
CA VAL A 117 3.65 -5.44 -9.16
C VAL A 117 4.33 -6.19 -8.03
N ALA A 118 3.75 -6.13 -6.84
CA ALA A 118 3.99 -7.10 -5.77
C ALA A 118 2.66 -7.66 -5.29
N THR A 119 2.56 -8.98 -5.23
CA THR A 119 1.42 -9.67 -4.62
C THR A 119 1.87 -10.47 -3.40
N MET A 120 1.00 -10.61 -2.40
CA MET A 120 1.28 -11.52 -1.28
C MET A 120 1.31 -12.98 -1.70
N GLN A 121 0.55 -13.36 -2.73
CA GLN A 121 0.64 -14.68 -3.34
C GLN A 121 2.07 -15.00 -3.82
N GLU A 122 2.68 -14.10 -4.59
CA GLU A 122 4.07 -14.23 -5.04
C GLU A 122 5.05 -14.31 -3.86
N TYR A 123 4.85 -13.50 -2.82
CA TYR A 123 5.67 -13.55 -1.61
C TYR A 123 5.63 -14.92 -0.94
N TYR A 124 4.45 -15.53 -0.80
CA TYR A 124 4.31 -16.84 -0.18
C TYR A 124 4.83 -17.97 -1.08
N ASP A 125 4.56 -17.91 -2.39
CA ASP A 125 5.08 -18.89 -3.35
C ASP A 125 6.62 -18.89 -3.34
N ASN A 126 7.27 -17.72 -3.31
CA ASN A 126 8.72 -17.58 -3.15
C ASN A 126 9.24 -18.18 -1.84
N LYS A 127 8.54 -17.90 -0.73
CA LYS A 127 8.90 -18.41 0.60
C LYS A 127 8.83 -19.94 0.66
N ASP A 128 7.79 -20.52 0.09
CA ASP A 128 7.58 -21.97 0.11
C ASP A 128 8.51 -22.70 -0.86
N CYS A 129 8.79 -22.11 -2.02
CA CYS A 129 9.83 -22.57 -2.94
C CYS A 129 11.22 -22.67 -2.28
N LYS A 130 11.56 -21.70 -1.40
CA LYS A 130 12.81 -21.77 -0.61
C LYS A 130 12.85 -22.93 0.38
N LYS A 131 11.70 -23.35 0.91
CA LYS A 131 11.61 -24.48 1.86
C LYS A 131 11.62 -25.83 1.13
N ASP A 132 10.96 -25.90 -0.02
CA ASP A 132 10.85 -27.11 -0.83
C ASP A 132 10.85 -26.74 -2.31
N LYS A 133 11.92 -27.11 -3.02
CA LYS A 133 12.06 -26.83 -4.45
C LYS A 133 10.95 -27.46 -5.31
N ARG A 134 10.29 -28.52 -4.82
CA ARG A 134 9.16 -29.16 -5.51
C ARG A 134 7.87 -28.33 -5.44
N ARG A 135 7.81 -27.37 -4.52
CA ARG A 135 6.71 -26.40 -4.37
C ARG A 135 6.97 -25.11 -5.14
N CYS A 136 8.11 -25.00 -5.83
CA CYS A 136 8.36 -23.90 -6.73
C CYS A 136 7.40 -23.98 -7.90
N LYS A 137 6.38 -23.11 -7.91
CA LYS A 137 5.73 -22.74 -9.15
C LYS A 137 6.75 -21.98 -10.00
N ASN A 138 6.72 -22.17 -11.31
CA ASN A 138 7.58 -21.43 -12.23
C ASN A 138 7.25 -19.92 -12.12
N LEU A 139 8.09 -19.17 -11.42
CA LEU A 139 7.98 -17.71 -11.32
C LEU A 139 8.21 -17.00 -12.68
N ASN A 140 8.77 -17.72 -13.66
CA ASN A 140 8.86 -17.25 -15.04
C ASN A 140 7.47 -17.09 -15.70
N GLU A 141 6.40 -17.61 -15.09
CA GLU A 141 5.01 -17.37 -15.49
C GLU A 141 4.37 -16.16 -14.76
N ASN A 142 5.18 -15.24 -14.23
CA ASN A 142 4.65 -14.03 -13.60
C ASN A 142 4.02 -13.10 -14.65
N LYS A 143 2.69 -13.16 -14.72
CA LYS A 143 1.72 -12.10 -15.04
C LYS A 143 2.24 -11.02 -16.01
N ASN A 144 1.94 -11.19 -17.29
CA ASN A 144 1.97 -10.11 -18.30
C ASN A 144 3.31 -9.36 -18.46
N ASN A 145 4.46 -10.01 -18.22
CA ASN A 145 5.81 -9.39 -18.32
C ASN A 145 6.05 -8.22 -17.35
N LEU A 146 5.31 -8.16 -16.23
CA LEU A 146 5.49 -7.11 -15.22
C LEU A 146 6.71 -7.35 -14.33
N LYS A 147 7.40 -6.28 -13.97
CA LYS A 147 8.53 -6.34 -13.04
C LYS A 147 8.02 -6.63 -11.62
N SER A 148 8.52 -7.70 -11.00
CA SER A 148 8.25 -7.94 -9.59
C SER A 148 8.93 -6.90 -8.69
N LEU A 149 8.21 -6.41 -7.68
CA LEU A 149 8.76 -5.59 -6.59
C LEU A 149 9.39 -6.45 -5.48
N TRP A 150 9.26 -7.78 -5.55
CA TRP A 150 9.98 -8.70 -4.70
C TRP A 150 11.30 -9.11 -5.37
N THR A 151 12.36 -9.10 -4.59
CA THR A 151 13.63 -9.74 -4.97
C THR A 151 13.49 -11.26 -4.89
N LYS A 152 14.39 -11.99 -5.56
CA LYS A 152 14.52 -13.45 -5.43
C LYS A 152 14.64 -13.92 -3.98
N ASP A 153 15.14 -13.04 -3.11
CA ASP A 153 15.29 -13.32 -1.69
C ASP A 153 14.05 -13.09 -0.83
N ASN A 154 12.94 -12.73 -1.46
CA ASN A 154 11.68 -12.41 -0.80
C ASN A 154 11.78 -11.16 0.09
N ARG A 155 12.60 -10.21 -0.34
CA ARG A 155 12.72 -8.84 0.21
C ARG A 155 12.19 -7.84 -0.81
N VAL A 156 11.76 -6.67 -0.35
CA VAL A 156 11.38 -5.56 -1.25
C VAL A 156 12.59 -5.11 -2.08
N ASP A 157 12.41 -4.91 -3.39
CA ASP A 157 13.46 -4.41 -4.31
C ASP A 157 13.64 -2.88 -4.14
N ILE A 158 14.28 -2.49 -3.03
CA ILE A 158 14.51 -1.08 -2.67
C ILE A 158 15.25 -0.32 -3.76
N ASN A 159 16.21 -0.96 -4.44
CA ASN A 159 16.98 -0.31 -5.50
C ASN A 159 16.08 0.06 -6.69
N TYR A 160 15.21 -0.86 -7.10
CA TYR A 160 14.22 -0.56 -8.13
C TYR A 160 13.28 0.57 -7.68
N LEU A 161 12.75 0.51 -6.46
CA LEU A 161 11.86 1.55 -5.93
C LEU A 161 12.53 2.94 -5.90
N LYS A 162 13.79 3.03 -5.47
CA LYS A 162 14.58 4.29 -5.52
C LYS A 162 14.72 4.81 -6.95
N SER A 163 14.86 3.93 -7.93
CA SER A 163 15.03 4.29 -9.35
C SER A 163 13.74 4.73 -10.06
N LEU A 164 12.56 4.52 -9.46
CA LEU A 164 11.29 4.86 -10.10
C LEU A 164 11.19 6.35 -10.48
N PRO A 165 10.73 6.69 -11.69
CA PRO A 165 10.44 8.07 -12.07
C PRO A 165 9.44 8.73 -11.13
N ILE A 166 9.62 10.03 -10.86
CA ILE A 166 8.74 10.76 -9.94
C ILE A 166 7.33 10.97 -10.51
N ASN A 167 7.16 10.93 -11.83
CA ASN A 167 5.87 11.05 -12.50
C ASN A 167 5.09 9.72 -12.56
N TYR A 168 5.57 8.67 -11.88
CA TYR A 168 4.82 7.42 -11.74
C TYR A 168 3.90 7.49 -10.52
N SER A 169 2.97 6.56 -10.43
CA SER A 169 2.06 6.45 -9.30
C SER A 169 2.05 5.05 -8.72
N VAL A 170 1.83 4.95 -7.41
CA VAL A 170 1.64 3.67 -6.73
C VAL A 170 0.15 3.45 -6.52
N ILE A 171 -0.32 2.22 -6.72
CA ILE A 171 -1.68 1.83 -6.40
C ILE A 171 -1.65 0.65 -5.43
N THR A 172 -2.25 0.81 -4.25
CA THR A 172 -2.38 -0.26 -3.26
C THR A 172 -3.79 -0.82 -3.26
N TYR A 173 -3.90 -2.13 -3.06
CA TYR A 173 -5.17 -2.88 -3.06
C TYR A 173 -6.03 -2.69 -4.33
N GLY A 174 -5.44 -2.20 -5.43
CA GLY A 174 -6.15 -1.84 -6.65
C GLY A 174 -7.12 -0.66 -6.51
N ARG A 175 -7.01 0.15 -5.45
CA ARG A 175 -7.97 1.23 -5.15
C ARG A 175 -7.33 2.54 -4.71
N THR A 176 -6.31 2.49 -3.86
CA THR A 176 -5.73 3.69 -3.24
C THR A 176 -4.52 4.11 -4.08
N ILE A 177 -4.49 5.36 -4.51
CA ILE A 177 -3.50 5.88 -5.44
C ILE A 177 -2.64 6.92 -4.73
N TYR A 178 -1.32 6.72 -4.80
CA TYR A 178 -0.29 7.63 -4.31
C TYR A 178 0.58 8.11 -5.49
N PRO A 179 0.35 9.32 -6.02
CA PRO A 179 1.19 9.87 -7.08
C PRO A 179 2.54 10.26 -6.50
N LEU A 180 3.63 9.72 -7.04
CA LEU A 180 4.96 9.96 -6.48
C LEU A 180 5.38 11.43 -6.59
N SER A 181 4.87 12.15 -7.60
CA SER A 181 5.10 13.58 -7.77
C SER A 181 4.41 14.46 -6.75
N SER A 182 3.48 13.92 -5.96
CA SER A 182 2.87 14.65 -4.85
C SER A 182 3.70 14.61 -3.57
N LEU A 183 4.74 13.76 -3.51
CA LEU A 183 5.63 13.66 -2.37
C LEU A 183 6.46 14.94 -2.23
N LYS A 184 6.15 15.74 -1.21
CA LYS A 184 6.75 17.07 -1.02
C LYS A 184 7.17 17.31 0.43
N LYS A 185 8.24 18.08 0.61
CA LYS A 185 8.69 18.55 1.92
C LYS A 185 7.79 19.69 2.38
N ILE A 186 7.27 19.61 3.60
CA ILE A 186 6.52 20.69 4.26
C ILE A 186 7.48 21.50 5.14
N SER A 187 8.26 20.82 5.97
CA SER A 187 9.27 21.43 6.82
C SER A 187 10.39 20.42 7.12
N ASN A 188 11.35 20.80 7.97
CA ASN A 188 12.38 19.86 8.39
C ASN A 188 11.73 18.64 9.05
N SER A 189 12.10 17.45 8.56
CA SER A 189 11.57 16.15 9.00
C SER A 189 10.08 15.91 8.75
N ASN A 190 9.36 16.84 8.10
CA ASN A 190 7.94 16.68 7.77
C ASN A 190 7.71 16.71 6.27
N TYR A 191 7.14 15.64 5.75
CA TYR A 191 6.78 15.49 4.35
C TYR A 191 5.27 15.23 4.24
N SER A 192 4.74 15.35 3.04
CA SER A 192 3.42 14.85 2.73
C SER A 192 3.37 14.17 1.38
N ILE A 193 2.36 13.33 1.23
CA ILE A 193 1.96 12.71 -0.03
C ILE A 193 0.45 12.84 -0.17
N GLU A 194 -0.01 13.03 -1.41
CA GLU A 194 -1.43 13.07 -1.73
C GLU A 194 -1.94 11.66 -2.00
N GLU A 195 -3.17 11.41 -1.55
CA GLU A 195 -3.87 10.14 -1.67
C GLU A 195 -5.21 10.34 -2.36
N TYR A 196 -5.49 9.46 -3.31
CA TYR A 196 -6.78 9.36 -3.99
C TYR A 196 -7.32 7.94 -3.84
N SER A 197 -8.63 7.77 -4.01
CA SER A 197 -9.26 6.45 -3.99
C SER A 197 -10.20 6.30 -5.18
N ILE A 198 -10.20 5.11 -5.76
CA ILE A 198 -11.11 4.68 -6.81
C ILE A 198 -11.81 3.38 -6.41
N ASP A 199 -12.97 3.14 -7.00
CA ASP A 199 -13.60 1.84 -6.95
C ASP A 199 -12.91 0.91 -7.96
N LYS A 200 -12.36 -0.19 -7.46
CA LYS A 200 -11.63 -1.20 -8.25
C LYS A 200 -12.48 -1.77 -9.40
N HIS A 201 -13.80 -1.80 -9.27
CA HIS A 201 -14.72 -2.23 -10.32
C HIS A 201 -14.72 -1.33 -11.55
N CYS A 202 -14.15 -0.12 -11.51
CA CYS A 202 -14.03 0.72 -12.71
C CYS A 202 -13.20 0.03 -13.81
N CYS A 203 -12.23 -0.78 -13.40
CA CYS A 203 -11.05 -1.02 -14.21
C CYS A 203 -10.48 -2.45 -14.08
N ASP A 204 -10.90 -3.23 -13.07
CA ASP A 204 -10.48 -4.63 -12.89
C ASP A 204 -11.57 -5.61 -13.34
N ASN A 205 -11.44 -6.15 -14.57
CA ASN A 205 -12.32 -7.19 -15.09
C ASN A 205 -12.41 -8.40 -14.15
N LYS A 206 -11.31 -8.83 -13.52
CA LYS A 206 -11.33 -9.99 -12.63
C LYS A 206 -12.23 -9.74 -11.41
N GLU A 207 -12.19 -8.53 -10.86
CA GLU A 207 -13.06 -8.14 -9.75
C GLU A 207 -14.52 -8.04 -10.20
N ILE A 208 -14.77 -7.44 -11.37
CA ILE A 208 -16.10 -7.36 -11.98
C ILE A 208 -16.71 -8.76 -12.12
N LEU A 209 -16.00 -9.71 -12.72
CA LEU A 209 -16.48 -11.08 -12.91
C LEU A 209 -16.70 -11.83 -11.59
N LYS A 210 -15.86 -11.56 -10.57
CA LYS A 210 -16.04 -12.12 -9.22
C LYS A 210 -17.31 -11.58 -8.57
N SER A 211 -17.59 -10.29 -8.76
CA SER A 211 -18.80 -9.63 -8.27
C SER A 211 -20.05 -10.20 -8.93
N ILE A 212 -20.06 -10.42 -10.25
CA ILE A 212 -21.18 -11.08 -10.96
C ILE A 212 -21.46 -12.46 -10.36
N LYS A 213 -20.45 -13.32 -10.25
CA LYS A 213 -20.64 -14.67 -9.68
C LYS A 213 -21.23 -14.63 -8.26
N THR A 214 -20.82 -13.64 -7.46
CA THR A 214 -21.34 -13.46 -6.10
C THR A 214 -22.78 -12.94 -6.11
N ILE A 215 -23.10 -12.04 -7.04
CA ILE A 215 -24.45 -11.49 -7.24
C ILE A 215 -25.38 -12.58 -7.77
N ASP A 216 -24.97 -13.40 -8.72
CA ASP A 216 -25.77 -14.53 -9.24
C ASP A 216 -26.16 -15.50 -8.12
N LEU A 217 -25.22 -15.85 -7.23
CA LEU A 217 -25.51 -16.69 -6.07
C LEU A 217 -26.51 -16.03 -5.11
N LYS A 218 -26.37 -14.73 -4.88
CA LYS A 218 -27.34 -13.95 -4.07
C LYS A 218 -28.69 -13.83 -4.78
N MET A 219 -28.73 -13.65 -6.10
CA MET A 219 -29.94 -13.57 -6.90
C MET A 219 -30.66 -14.92 -6.93
N ILE A 220 -29.95 -16.06 -6.99
CA ILE A 220 -30.58 -17.38 -6.85
C ILE A 220 -31.23 -17.53 -5.46
N GLY A 221 -30.53 -17.11 -4.40
CA GLY A 221 -31.07 -17.09 -3.04
C GLY A 221 -32.25 -16.13 -2.87
N ASN A 222 -32.16 -14.94 -3.47
CA ASN A 222 -33.18 -13.90 -3.42
C ASN A 222 -34.37 -14.23 -4.33
N MET A 223 -34.19 -14.88 -5.48
CA MET A 223 -35.28 -15.36 -6.34
C MET A 223 -36.14 -16.40 -5.62
N LYS A 224 -35.54 -17.24 -4.77
CA LYS A 224 -36.29 -18.12 -3.86
C LYS A 224 -37.15 -17.31 -2.88
N ARG A 225 -36.63 -16.21 -2.32
CA ARG A 225 -37.35 -15.29 -1.42
C ARG A 225 -38.32 -14.34 -2.15
N MET A 226 -38.08 -14.01 -3.42
CA MET A 226 -38.95 -13.16 -4.23
C MET A 226 -40.23 -13.89 -4.66
N LYS A 227 -40.18 -15.23 -4.81
CA LYS A 227 -41.40 -16.05 -4.91
C LYS A 227 -42.31 -15.93 -3.68
N GLU A 228 -41.77 -15.42 -2.56
CA GLU A 228 -42.49 -15.16 -1.30
C GLU A 228 -42.84 -13.67 -1.12
N GLY A 229 -42.57 -12.79 -2.11
CA GLY A 229 -43.23 -11.48 -2.26
C GLY A 229 -42.46 -10.21 -1.84
N GLU A 230 -41.13 -10.22 -1.64
CA GLU A 230 -40.50 -9.14 -0.85
C GLU A 230 -39.56 -8.10 -1.50
N LYS A 231 -39.31 -8.07 -2.82
CA LYS A 231 -38.65 -6.91 -3.50
C LYS A 231 -38.60 -7.10 -5.02
N ASN A 232 -38.81 -6.04 -5.79
CA ASN A 232 -38.61 -6.05 -7.25
C ASN A 232 -37.24 -5.44 -7.59
N TYR A 233 -36.31 -6.24 -8.10
CA TYR A 233 -35.07 -5.74 -8.69
C TYR A 233 -35.33 -5.24 -10.11
N SER A 234 -34.80 -4.06 -10.44
CA SER A 234 -34.82 -3.50 -11.80
C SER A 234 -33.61 -3.97 -12.57
N THR A 235 -33.74 -4.23 -13.87
CA THR A 235 -32.60 -4.36 -14.80
C THR A 235 -32.32 -3.06 -15.57
N LYS A 236 -33.19 -2.05 -15.41
CA LYS A 236 -33.06 -0.77 -16.11
C LYS A 236 -32.05 0.13 -15.38
N GLU A 237 -30.95 0.44 -16.06
CA GLU A 237 -29.92 1.33 -15.53
C GLU A 237 -30.43 2.77 -15.30
N PRO A 238 -29.84 3.49 -14.32
CA PRO A 238 -30.03 4.93 -14.19
C PRO A 238 -29.47 5.67 -15.41
N ASP A 239 -30.30 6.52 -16.00
CA ASP A 239 -29.92 7.46 -17.05
C ASP A 239 -29.13 8.62 -16.42
N LEU A 240 -27.81 8.45 -16.36
CA LEU A 240 -26.89 9.38 -15.71
C LEU A 240 -25.59 9.47 -16.51
N ASN A 241 -25.34 10.65 -17.07
CA ASN A 241 -24.10 10.91 -17.78
C ASN A 241 -22.97 11.29 -16.81
N LEU A 242 -21.73 11.01 -17.19
CA LEU A 242 -20.56 11.19 -16.32
C LEU A 242 -20.27 12.67 -16.02
N ASP A 243 -20.64 13.58 -16.91
CA ASP A 243 -20.54 15.04 -16.77
C ASP A 243 -21.49 15.59 -15.71
N GLN A 244 -22.63 14.94 -15.47
CA GLN A 244 -23.59 15.35 -14.44
C GLN A 244 -23.11 15.06 -13.01
N ILE A 245 -22.14 14.15 -12.84
CA ILE A 245 -21.64 13.72 -11.52
C ILE A 245 -20.70 14.79 -10.94
N ASP A 246 -21.21 15.79 -10.26
CA ASP A 246 -20.40 16.89 -9.72
C ASP A 246 -19.63 16.53 -8.42
N GLY A 247 -19.96 15.40 -7.78
CA GLY A 247 -19.40 15.01 -6.49
C GLY A 247 -19.97 15.76 -5.29
N GLN A 248 -20.89 16.71 -5.50
CA GLN A 248 -21.57 17.48 -4.44
C GLN A 248 -23.05 17.11 -4.38
N ASN A 249 -23.81 17.40 -5.45
CA ASN A 249 -25.23 17.06 -5.55
C ASN A 249 -25.40 15.60 -5.99
N ILE A 250 -24.59 15.16 -6.96
CA ILE A 250 -24.52 13.77 -7.40
C ILE A 250 -23.22 13.19 -6.88
N ASP A 251 -23.28 12.79 -5.61
CA ASP A 251 -22.15 12.27 -4.85
C ASP A 251 -22.16 10.72 -4.80
N ASN A 252 -21.15 10.12 -4.18
CA ASN A 252 -21.04 8.66 -4.12
C ASN A 252 -22.21 8.00 -3.37
N ILE A 253 -22.80 8.68 -2.38
CA ILE A 253 -23.99 8.19 -1.65
C ILE A 253 -25.21 8.19 -2.58
N TYR A 254 -25.38 9.25 -3.38
CA TYR A 254 -26.44 9.33 -4.38
C TYR A 254 -26.31 8.22 -5.44
N ILE A 255 -25.10 8.00 -5.96
CA ILE A 255 -24.83 6.89 -6.90
C ILE A 255 -25.16 5.55 -6.27
N MET A 256 -24.76 5.29 -5.01
CA MET A 256 -25.11 4.05 -4.31
C MET A 256 -26.62 3.82 -4.25
N LYS A 257 -27.40 4.85 -3.93
CA LYS A 257 -28.88 4.76 -3.87
C LYS A 257 -29.52 4.50 -5.23
N LEU A 258 -29.02 5.14 -6.29
CA LEU A 258 -29.51 4.90 -7.66
C LEU A 258 -29.34 3.44 -8.09
N TYR A 259 -28.28 2.80 -7.62
CA TYR A 259 -27.93 1.43 -7.99
C TYR A 259 -28.43 0.38 -6.99
N GLU A 260 -29.02 0.77 -5.87
CA GLU A 260 -29.43 -0.13 -4.77
C GLU A 260 -30.39 -1.24 -5.24
N ASN A 261 -31.30 -0.91 -6.16
CA ASN A 261 -32.30 -1.84 -6.68
C ASN A 261 -31.97 -2.40 -8.07
N LEU A 262 -30.78 -2.09 -8.61
CA LEU A 262 -30.37 -2.58 -9.92
C LEU A 262 -29.77 -4.00 -9.80
N ALA A 263 -30.22 -4.91 -10.66
CA ALA A 263 -29.55 -6.17 -10.90
C ALA A 263 -28.21 -5.90 -11.61
N LEU A 264 -27.13 -5.85 -10.84
CA LEU A 264 -25.75 -5.70 -11.31
C LEU A 264 -25.23 -7.05 -11.85
N ASN A 265 -25.93 -7.64 -12.83
CA ASN A 265 -25.65 -8.98 -13.37
C ASN A 265 -24.83 -8.97 -14.67
N GLU A 266 -24.63 -7.82 -15.29
CA GLU A 266 -23.77 -7.66 -16.48
C GLU A 266 -22.44 -6.97 -16.10
N PRO A 267 -21.30 -7.39 -16.69
CA PRO A 267 -20.01 -6.75 -16.43
C PRO A 267 -20.01 -5.24 -16.68
N GLU A 268 -20.70 -4.81 -17.74
CA GLU A 268 -20.87 -3.42 -18.14
C GLU A 268 -21.56 -2.59 -17.06
N HIS A 269 -22.58 -3.15 -16.41
CA HIS A 269 -23.32 -2.47 -15.34
C HIS A 269 -22.42 -2.22 -14.12
N ILE A 270 -21.66 -3.24 -13.71
CA ILE A 270 -20.73 -3.13 -12.58
C ILE A 270 -19.58 -2.18 -12.91
N GLN A 271 -19.05 -2.21 -14.14
CA GLN A 271 -18.00 -1.29 -14.56
C GLN A 271 -18.48 0.16 -14.53
N ARG A 272 -19.65 0.44 -15.14
CA ARG A 272 -20.26 1.78 -15.13
C ARG A 272 -20.51 2.25 -13.70
N TYR A 273 -21.02 1.39 -12.82
CA TYR A 273 -21.16 1.69 -11.40
C TYR A 273 -19.82 2.08 -10.77
N GLY A 274 -18.76 1.28 -10.95
CA GLY A 274 -17.43 1.55 -10.41
C GLY A 274 -16.82 2.87 -10.93
N ILE A 275 -16.99 3.17 -12.23
CA ILE A 275 -16.57 4.46 -12.82
C ILE A 275 -17.33 5.61 -12.16
N ARG A 276 -18.67 5.54 -12.09
CA ARG A 276 -19.52 6.59 -11.50
C ARG A 276 -19.19 6.82 -10.02
N MET A 277 -19.01 5.75 -9.24
CA MET A 277 -18.60 5.82 -7.82
C MET A 277 -17.25 6.49 -7.64
N SER A 278 -16.27 6.13 -8.47
CA SER A 278 -14.93 6.72 -8.46
C SER A 278 -14.98 8.21 -8.81
N MET A 279 -15.71 8.58 -9.87
CA MET A 279 -15.86 9.97 -10.28
C MET A 279 -16.53 10.83 -9.22
N ALA A 280 -17.63 10.34 -8.65
CA ALA A 280 -18.36 11.03 -7.60
C ALA A 280 -17.49 11.23 -6.36
N SER A 281 -16.67 10.25 -6.00
CA SER A 281 -15.72 10.36 -4.89
C SER A 281 -14.61 11.36 -5.20
N LEU A 282 -13.92 11.21 -6.34
CA LEU A 282 -12.78 12.05 -6.72
C LEU A 282 -13.15 13.53 -6.87
N ARG A 283 -14.36 13.84 -7.35
CA ARG A 283 -14.84 15.21 -7.52
C ARG A 283 -15.21 15.90 -6.20
N LYS A 284 -15.34 15.17 -5.09
CA LYS A 284 -15.52 15.81 -3.77
C LYS A 284 -14.31 16.67 -3.39
N ASP A 285 -14.59 17.74 -2.65
CA ASP A 285 -13.56 18.69 -2.17
C ASP A 285 -12.62 18.10 -1.10
N ILE A 286 -12.98 16.94 -0.52
CA ILE A 286 -12.12 16.21 0.42
C ILE A 286 -10.83 15.66 -0.23
N TYR A 287 -10.81 15.49 -1.56
CA TYR A 287 -9.64 15.00 -2.26
C TYR A 287 -8.76 16.16 -2.76
N PRO A 288 -7.43 15.95 -2.84
CA PRO A 288 -6.70 14.80 -2.31
C PRO A 288 -6.74 14.75 -0.78
N PHE A 289 -6.73 13.54 -0.22
CA PHE A 289 -6.36 13.39 1.17
C PHE A 289 -4.84 13.60 1.29
N VAL A 290 -4.41 14.42 2.24
CA VAL A 290 -2.98 14.71 2.43
C VAL A 290 -2.47 13.95 3.64
N ARG A 291 -1.67 12.91 3.40
CA ARG A 291 -0.98 12.16 4.47
C ARG A 291 0.31 12.90 4.81
N ARG A 292 0.48 13.26 6.09
CA ARG A 292 1.74 13.77 6.62
C ARG A 292 2.63 12.60 7.02
N ILE A 293 3.94 12.77 6.86
CA ILE A 293 4.94 11.73 7.12
C ILE A 293 6.09 12.36 7.90
N LEU A 294 6.39 11.82 9.07
CA LEU A 294 7.61 12.15 9.82
C LEU A 294 8.80 11.37 9.25
N VAL A 295 9.91 12.07 9.02
CA VAL A 295 11.06 11.56 8.28
C VAL A 295 12.36 11.85 9.01
N THR A 296 13.25 10.86 9.05
CA THR A 296 14.58 10.96 9.65
C THR A 296 15.53 11.82 8.80
N ALA A 297 16.71 12.12 9.36
CA ALA A 297 17.80 12.74 8.60
C ALA A 297 18.22 11.96 7.35
N CYS A 298 17.97 10.64 7.31
CA CYS A 298 18.29 9.77 6.19
C CYS A 298 17.19 9.71 5.11
N GLY A 299 16.09 10.44 5.28
CA GLY A 299 14.98 10.36 4.35
C GLY A 299 14.19 9.05 4.50
N THR A 300 14.10 8.47 5.70
CA THR A 300 13.26 7.29 5.98
C THR A 300 12.14 7.67 6.93
N ILE A 301 11.01 6.99 6.90
CA ILE A 301 9.90 7.20 7.83
C ILE A 301 10.38 6.95 9.26
N SER A 302 10.06 7.86 10.19
CA SER A 302 10.49 7.74 11.58
C SER A 302 9.84 6.54 12.29
N GLU A 303 10.50 6.00 13.30
CA GLU A 303 9.94 4.92 14.12
C GLU A 303 8.63 5.36 14.81
N GLU A 304 8.53 6.63 15.21
CA GLU A 304 7.33 7.21 15.82
C GLU A 304 6.13 7.12 14.88
N GLU A 305 6.30 7.52 13.63
CA GLU A 305 5.29 7.41 12.58
C GLU A 305 4.90 5.95 12.30
N GLN A 306 5.87 5.03 12.34
CA GLN A 306 5.59 3.59 12.20
C GLN A 306 4.78 3.03 13.38
N VAL A 307 5.07 3.49 14.60
CA VAL A 307 4.31 3.11 15.80
C VAL A 307 2.88 3.64 15.73
N PHE A 308 2.68 4.92 15.40
CA PHE A 308 1.35 5.52 15.21
C PHE A 308 0.54 4.78 14.14
N ASN A 309 1.15 4.44 13.00
CA ASN A 309 0.51 3.67 11.94
C ASN A 309 0.30 2.17 12.30
N SER A 310 0.92 1.67 13.37
CA SER A 310 0.72 0.29 13.87
C SER A 310 -0.24 0.20 15.05
N SER A 311 -0.47 1.30 15.78
CA SER A 311 -1.26 1.32 17.01
C SER A 311 -2.78 1.29 16.83
N GLU A 312 -3.29 1.23 15.59
CA GLU A 312 -4.71 0.95 15.34
C GLU A 312 -5.09 -0.53 15.56
N THR A 313 -4.14 -1.41 15.86
CA THR A 313 -4.45 -2.76 16.34
C THR A 313 -3.54 -3.18 17.49
N GLN A 314 -4.16 -3.28 18.67
CA GLN A 314 -3.79 -4.06 19.86
C GLN A 314 -2.93 -3.38 20.94
N SER A 315 -3.58 -3.23 22.10
CA SER A 315 -2.98 -3.32 23.42
C SER A 315 -2.06 -4.54 23.51
N GLY A 316 -0.77 -4.32 23.67
CA GLY A 316 0.21 -5.36 23.93
C GLY A 316 1.61 -4.79 23.82
N GLU A 317 2.39 -4.92 24.88
CA GLU A 317 3.79 -4.50 24.96
C GLU A 317 4.68 -5.32 24.00
N ASP A 318 4.55 -5.14 22.69
CA ASP A 318 5.41 -5.82 21.72
C ASP A 318 6.68 -5.00 21.46
N ILE A 319 7.75 -5.39 22.15
CA ILE A 319 9.11 -4.80 22.07
C ILE A 319 9.72 -4.94 20.66
N SER A 320 9.12 -5.74 19.77
CA SER A 320 9.57 -5.91 18.38
C SER A 320 9.45 -4.64 17.52
N LEU A 321 8.58 -3.69 17.88
CA LEU A 321 8.50 -2.36 17.24
C LEU A 321 9.79 -1.53 17.44
N ARG A 322 10.57 -1.80 18.50
CA ARG A 322 11.78 -1.01 18.86
C ARG A 322 13.07 -1.51 18.23
N LYS A 323 13.03 -2.57 17.42
CA LYS A 323 14.24 -3.15 16.82
C LYS A 323 14.00 -3.55 15.38
N ARG A 324 13.94 -2.57 14.49
CA ARG A 324 14.69 -2.79 13.25
C ARG A 324 16.16 -2.76 13.59
N ASN A 325 16.79 -3.91 13.38
CA ASN A 325 18.22 -3.95 13.16
C ASN A 325 18.55 -2.87 12.13
N LYS A 326 19.38 -1.91 12.53
CA LYS A 326 20.18 -1.13 11.59
C LYS A 326 20.72 -2.14 10.58
N LEU A 327 20.24 -2.06 9.34
CA LEU A 327 20.86 -2.72 8.21
C LEU A 327 22.23 -2.05 8.06
N TYR A 328 23.21 -2.60 8.77
CA TYR A 328 24.62 -2.55 8.41
C TYR A 328 24.92 -3.78 7.57
#